data_AF-A0A368N2L3-F1
#
_entry.id   AF-A0A368N2L3-F1
#
_cell.length_a   1.000
_cell.length_b   1.000
_cell.length_c   1.000
_cell.angle_alpha   90.00
_cell.angle_beta   90.00
_cell.angle_gamma   90.00
#
_symmetry.space_group_name_H-M   'P 1'
#
loop_
_entity.id
_entity.type
_entity.pdbx_description
1 polymer ?
#
loop_
_entity_poly.entity_id
_entity_poly.type
_entity_poly.pdbx_seq_one_letter_code
_entity_poly.pdbx_strand_id
1 'polypeptide(L)'
;MPASEPLYDIRGRTENPDHASVDDVVDLVVERAQNPRDDHEDAHFDTAMATITDTYGTESVRTVIHRALVNNEPFRTATNDLELRNVDGVRIGTAASWFLDELNAQNDG
;
A
#
# COMPACT_ATOMS: atom_id res chain seq x y z
N MET A 1 17.12 -1.44 22.20
CA MET A 1 17.10 -0.86 20.84
C MET A 1 15.73 -1.17 20.27
N PRO A 2 14.85 -0.20 19.97
CA PRO A 2 13.74 -0.54 19.08
C PRO A 2 14.37 -0.94 17.75
N ALA A 3 14.00 -2.11 17.22
CA ALA A 3 14.29 -2.42 15.84
C ALA A 3 13.74 -1.25 15.03
N SER A 4 14.59 -0.59 14.24
CA SER A 4 14.12 0.39 13.26
C SER A 4 13.00 -0.31 12.48
N GLU A 5 11.77 0.18 12.62
CA GLU A 5 10.66 -0.27 11.79
C GLU A 5 11.16 -0.20 10.34
N PRO A 6 11.00 -1.26 9.52
CA PRO A 6 11.56 -1.30 8.19
C PRO A 6 11.09 -0.06 7.45
N LEU A 7 12.03 0.82 7.11
CA LEU A 7 11.73 2.03 6.38
C LEU A 7 11.42 1.61 4.95
N TYR A 8 10.26 2.00 4.44
CA TYR A 8 9.84 1.65 3.09
C TYR A 8 10.70 2.36 2.05
N ASP A 9 11.21 1.60 1.08
CA ASP A 9 12.00 2.09 -0.05
C ASP A 9 11.09 2.75 -1.10
N ILE A 10 10.44 3.84 -0.69
CA ILE A 10 9.56 4.63 -1.54
C ILE A 10 10.25 5.93 -1.92
N ARG A 11 10.08 6.39 -3.17
CA ARG A 11 10.75 7.59 -3.68
C ARG A 11 10.46 8.84 -2.85
N GLY A 12 9.22 9.01 -2.38
CA GLY A 12 8.84 10.15 -1.54
C GLY A 12 9.56 10.23 -0.19
N ARG A 13 10.18 9.11 0.25
CA ARG A 13 10.94 9.02 1.50
C ARG A 13 12.44 8.97 1.27
N THR A 14 12.87 8.17 0.29
CA THR A 14 14.27 7.86 0.01
C THR A 14 14.92 8.90 -0.92
N GLU A 15 14.11 9.73 -1.59
CA GLU A 15 14.53 10.65 -2.66
C GLU A 15 15.20 9.94 -3.85
N ASN A 16 15.22 8.59 -3.85
CA ASN A 16 15.78 7.78 -4.91
C ASN A 16 14.79 7.71 -6.09
N PRO A 17 15.15 8.20 -7.29
CA PRO A 17 14.28 8.13 -8.46
C PRO A 17 14.03 6.70 -8.96
N ASP A 18 14.88 5.73 -8.62
CA ASP A 18 14.75 4.33 -9.04
C ASP A 18 13.70 3.57 -8.20
N HIS A 19 13.37 4.08 -7.01
CA HIS A 19 12.31 3.52 -6.16
C HIS A 19 10.93 3.93 -6.67
N ALA A 20 9.95 3.05 -6.49
CA ALA A 20 8.57 3.36 -6.85
C ALA A 20 8.03 4.57 -6.06
N SER A 21 7.17 5.35 -6.69
CA SER A 21 6.45 6.43 -6.01
C SER A 21 5.20 5.92 -5.30
N VAL A 22 4.65 6.74 -4.41
CA VAL A 22 3.37 6.46 -3.76
C VAL A 22 2.24 6.35 -4.78
N ASP A 23 2.28 7.19 -5.81
CA ASP A 23 1.29 7.15 -6.87
C ASP A 23 1.38 5.83 -7.65
N ASP A 24 2.59 5.32 -7.94
CA ASP A 24 2.77 4.01 -8.58
C ASP A 24 2.20 2.86 -7.74
N VAL A 25 2.42 2.89 -6.42
CA VAL A 25 1.85 1.89 -5.49
C VAL A 25 0.33 1.99 -5.45
N VAL A 26 -0.23 3.20 -5.44
CA VAL A 26 -1.68 3.43 -5.42
C VAL A 26 -2.31 2.97 -6.74
N ASP A 27 -1.70 3.30 -7.88
CA ASP A 27 -2.17 2.87 -9.19
C ASP A 27 -2.15 1.34 -9.29
N LEU A 28 -1.09 0.68 -8.81
CA LEU A 28 -1.02 -0.78 -8.77
C LEU A 28 -2.10 -1.39 -7.86
N VAL A 29 -2.33 -0.82 -6.67
CA VAL A 29 -3.41 -1.26 -5.77
C VAL A 29 -4.77 -1.18 -6.46
N VAL A 30 -5.04 -0.09 -7.18
CA VAL A 30 -6.30 0.11 -7.90
C VAL A 30 -6.43 -0.85 -9.08
N GLU A 31 -5.35 -1.04 -9.84
CA GLU A 31 -5.32 -2.01 -10.95
C GLU A 31 -5.63 -3.42 -10.43
N ARG A 32 -4.96 -3.86 -9.36
CA ARG A 32 -5.15 -5.18 -8.75
C ARG A 32 -6.54 -5.34 -8.13
N ALA A 33 -7.10 -4.27 -7.57
CA ALA A 33 -8.47 -4.26 -7.07
C ALA A 33 -9.51 -4.42 -8.19
N GLN A 34 -9.27 -3.82 -9.37
CA GLN A 34 -10.17 -3.91 -10.52
C GLN A 34 -9.98 -5.19 -11.33
N ASN A 35 -8.76 -5.73 -11.35
CA ASN A 35 -8.39 -6.94 -12.06
C ASN A 35 -7.58 -7.87 -11.14
N PRO A 36 -8.25 -8.56 -10.21
CA PRO A 36 -7.58 -9.50 -9.31
C PRO A 36 -6.93 -10.63 -10.08
N ARG A 37 -5.70 -10.99 -9.72
CA ARG A 37 -5.02 -12.15 -10.32
C ARG A 37 -5.58 -13.43 -9.70
N ASP A 38 -5.99 -14.41 -10.52
CA ASP A 38 -6.53 -15.68 -10.01
C ASP A 38 -5.45 -16.73 -9.66
N ASP A 39 -4.26 -16.64 -10.25
CA ASP A 39 -3.17 -17.64 -10.13
C ASP A 39 -1.85 -16.98 -9.68
N HIS A 40 -1.94 -16.18 -8.62
CA HIS A 40 -0.81 -15.50 -7.99
C HIS A 40 -0.79 -15.80 -6.48
N GLU A 41 0.39 -15.98 -5.89
CA GLU A 41 0.50 -16.29 -4.45
C GLU A 41 -0.16 -15.19 -3.57
N ASP A 42 -0.11 -13.96 -4.06
CA ASP A 42 -0.67 -12.76 -3.44
C ASP A 42 -2.08 -12.36 -3.91
N ALA A 43 -2.78 -13.22 -4.67
CA ALA A 43 -4.15 -12.96 -5.14
C ALA A 43 -5.15 -12.57 -4.04
N HIS A 44 -4.87 -13.01 -2.81
CA HIS A 44 -5.66 -12.69 -1.63
C HIS A 44 -5.57 -11.19 -1.25
N PHE A 45 -4.46 -10.51 -1.54
CA PHE A 45 -4.34 -9.06 -1.38
C PHE A 45 -5.14 -8.32 -2.44
N ASP A 46 -5.08 -8.77 -3.70
CA ASP A 46 -5.86 -8.19 -4.80
C ASP A 46 -7.38 -8.23 -4.47
N THR A 47 -7.87 -9.38 -3.99
CA THR A 47 -9.26 -9.56 -3.56
C THR A 47 -9.63 -8.70 -2.35
N ALA A 48 -8.71 -8.54 -1.39
CA ALA A 48 -8.92 -7.69 -0.23
C ALA A 48 -9.00 -6.21 -0.64
N MET A 49 -8.13 -5.76 -1.54
CA MET A 49 -8.14 -4.39 -2.06
C MET A 49 -9.38 -4.10 -2.91
N ALA A 50 -9.87 -5.08 -3.68
CA ALA A 50 -11.15 -4.98 -4.37
C ALA A 50 -12.31 -4.67 -3.40
N THR A 51 -12.40 -5.46 -2.32
CA THR A 51 -13.46 -5.29 -1.31
C THR A 51 -13.34 -3.95 -0.57
N ILE A 52 -12.13 -3.58 -0.18
CA ILE A 52 -11.86 -2.35 0.57
C ILE A 52 -12.12 -1.12 -0.30
N THR A 53 -11.70 -1.14 -1.57
CA THR A 53 -11.92 -0.04 -2.51
C THR A 53 -13.40 0.13 -2.85
N ASP A 54 -14.14 -0.97 -3.00
CA ASP A 54 -15.61 -0.93 -3.18
C ASP A 54 -16.33 -0.36 -1.96
N THR A 55 -15.85 -0.67 -0.75
CA THR A 55 -16.47 -0.24 0.50
C THR A 55 -16.17 1.22 0.86
N TYR A 56 -14.92 1.65 0.73
CA TYR A 56 -14.44 2.94 1.26
C TYR A 56 -14.02 3.94 0.18
N GLY A 57 -13.96 3.50 -1.09
CA GLY A 57 -13.46 4.29 -2.20
C GLY A 57 -11.93 4.35 -2.28
N THR A 58 -11.44 4.56 -3.50
CA THR A 58 -10.01 4.67 -3.82
C THR A 58 -9.29 5.78 -3.05
N GLU A 59 -9.95 6.92 -2.84
CA GLU A 59 -9.35 8.08 -2.16
C GLU A 59 -9.00 7.77 -0.69
N SER A 60 -9.84 7.00 -0.01
CA SER A 60 -9.59 6.57 1.37
C SER A 60 -8.37 5.63 1.43
N VAL A 61 -8.28 4.69 0.48
CA VAL A 61 -7.14 3.77 0.37
C VAL A 61 -5.85 4.53 0.07
N ARG A 62 -5.88 5.45 -0.90
CA ARG A 62 -4.74 6.33 -1.24
C ARG A 62 -4.23 7.10 -0.02
N THR A 63 -5.14 7.66 0.76
CA THR A 63 -4.79 8.42 1.97
C THR A 63 -4.07 7.53 2.99
N VAL A 64 -4.55 6.32 3.23
CA VAL A 64 -3.91 5.37 4.15
C VAL A 64 -2.52 4.97 3.66
N ILE A 65 -2.37 4.66 2.38
CA ILE A 65 -1.08 4.28 1.77
C ILE A 65 -0.07 5.43 1.90
N HIS A 66 -0.48 6.65 1.58
CA HIS A 66 0.39 7.81 1.70
C HIS A 66 0.85 8.03 3.15
N ARG A 67 -0.07 7.98 4.12
CA ARG A 67 0.26 8.13 5.54
C ARG A 67 1.18 7.02 6.04
N ALA A 68 0.93 5.79 5.61
CA ALA A 68 1.74 4.64 6.00
C ALA A 68 3.17 4.71 5.42
N LEU A 69 3.30 4.84 4.10
CA LEU A 69 4.58 4.68 3.40
C LEU A 69 5.42 5.97 3.41
N VAL A 70 4.80 7.15 3.32
CA VAL A 70 5.51 8.44 3.32
C VAL A 70 5.73 8.93 4.75
N ASN A 71 4.64 9.08 5.51
CA ASN A 71 4.70 9.70 6.84
C ASN A 71 5.17 8.73 7.93
N ASN A 72 5.38 7.45 7.60
CA ASN A 72 5.69 6.39 8.58
C ASN A 72 4.65 6.27 9.69
N GLU A 73 3.40 6.62 9.41
CA GLU A 73 2.35 6.55 10.43
C GLU A 73 1.98 5.08 10.68
N PRO A 74 1.84 4.66 11.95
CA PRO A 74 1.31 3.34 12.25
C PRO A 74 -0.04 3.14 11.55
N PHE A 75 -0.30 1.95 11.01
CA PHE A 75 -1.52 1.69 10.22
C PHE A 75 -2.83 2.04 10.94
N ARG A 76 -2.86 1.92 12.28
CA ARG A 76 -3.99 2.35 13.12
C ARG A 76 -4.21 3.87 13.15
N THR A 77 -3.14 4.64 13.02
CA THR A 77 -3.17 6.10 12.98
C THR A 77 -3.43 6.59 11.56
N ALA A 78 -2.95 5.86 10.56
CA ALA A 78 -3.20 6.17 9.15
C ALA A 78 -4.70 6.18 8.80
N THR A 79 -5.52 5.40 9.50
CA THR A 79 -6.99 5.38 9.37
C THR A 79 -7.72 6.46 10.17
N ASN A 80 -7.02 7.29 10.95
CA ASN A 80 -7.69 8.37 11.69
C ASN A 80 -8.40 9.32 10.74
N ASP A 81 -9.56 9.82 11.18
CA ASP A 81 -10.44 10.70 10.40
C ASP A 81 -11.03 10.07 9.12
N LEU A 82 -10.88 8.75 8.93
CA LEU A 82 -11.55 7.98 7.88
C LEU A 82 -12.61 7.07 8.51
N GLU A 83 -13.68 6.78 7.77
CA GLU A 83 -14.69 5.77 8.15
C GLU A 83 -14.18 4.33 7.97
N LEU A 84 -12.86 4.13 8.11
CA LEU A 84 -12.15 2.92 7.75
C LEU A 84 -11.82 2.12 9.03
N ARG A 85 -12.07 0.81 9.01
CA ARG A 85 -11.77 -0.02 10.18
C ARG A 85 -10.26 -0.18 10.33
N ASN A 86 -9.76 -0.15 11.56
CA ASN A 86 -8.34 -0.37 11.86
C ASN A 86 -7.78 -1.68 11.24
N VAL A 87 -8.60 -2.74 11.15
CA VAL A 87 -8.20 -4.00 10.50
C VAL A 87 -8.00 -3.84 9.00
N ASP A 88 -8.81 -3.02 8.34
CA ASP A 88 -8.69 -2.74 6.91
C ASP A 88 -7.50 -1.80 6.66
N GLY A 89 -7.21 -0.87 7.58
CA GLY A 89 -5.97 -0.09 7.56
C GLY A 89 -4.70 -0.94 7.57
N VAL A 90 -4.66 -1.98 8.41
CA VAL A 90 -3.55 -2.94 8.43
C VAL A 90 -3.46 -3.70 7.11
N ARG A 91 -4.60 -4.17 6.56
CA ARG A 91 -4.63 -4.88 5.28
C ARG A 91 -4.13 -4.01 4.12
N ILE A 92 -4.52 -2.74 4.09
CA ILE A 92 -4.05 -1.76 3.10
C ILE A 92 -2.54 -1.59 3.22
N GLY A 93 -2.04 -1.37 4.43
CA GLY A 93 -0.61 -1.20 4.69
C GLY A 93 0.23 -2.42 4.29
N THR A 94 -0.23 -3.62 4.64
CA THR A 94 0.43 -4.86 4.24
C THR A 94 0.44 -5.04 2.73
N ALA A 95 -0.70 -4.90 2.05
CA ALA A 95 -0.78 -5.05 0.60
C ALA A 95 0.10 -4.01 -0.12
N ALA A 96 0.06 -2.75 0.33
CA ALA A 96 0.88 -1.69 -0.26
C ALA A 96 2.38 -1.92 -0.07
N SER A 97 2.79 -2.55 1.04
CA SER A 97 4.19 -2.95 1.26
C SER A 97 4.64 -4.03 0.26
N TRP A 98 3.78 -5.01 -0.01
CA TRP A 98 4.05 -6.06 -1.00
C TRP A 98 4.11 -5.51 -2.42
N PHE A 99 3.17 -4.65 -2.80
CA PHE A 99 3.16 -4.01 -4.11
C PHE A 99 4.35 -3.08 -4.31
N LEU A 100 4.83 -2.41 -3.26
CA LEU A 100 6.06 -1.63 -3.31
C LEU A 100 7.28 -2.53 -3.59
N ASP A 101 7.39 -3.68 -2.93
CA ASP A 101 8.46 -4.65 -3.19
C ASP A 101 8.37 -5.20 -4.63
N GLU A 102 7.17 -5.54 -5.10
CA GLU A 102 6.91 -5.98 -6.48
C GLU A 102 7.34 -4.91 -7.51
N LEU A 103 7.10 -3.63 -7.24
CA LEU A 103 7.51 -2.53 -8.13
C LEU A 103 9.02 -2.28 -8.09
N ASN A 104 9.63 -2.28 -6.91
CA ASN A 104 11.06 -2.07 -6.77
C ASN A 104 11.86 -3.24 -7.39
N ALA A 105 11.42 -4.48 -7.22
CA ALA A 105 12.04 -5.65 -7.85
C ALA A 105 11.96 -5.63 -9.39
N GLN A 106 10.94 -4.98 -9.96
CA GLN A 106 10.83 -4.78 -11.41
C GLN A 106 11.74 -3.66 -11.93
N ASN A 107 12.01 -2.64 -11.12
CA ASN A 107 12.86 -1.50 -11.48
C ASN A 107 14.37 -1.79 -11.33
N ASP A 108 14.75 -2.76 -10.50
CA ASP A 108 16.15 -3.21 -10.33
C ASP A 108 16.67 -4.10 -11.49
N GLY A 109 15.89 -4.24 -12.58
CA GLY A 109 16.15 -5.10 -13.75
C GLY A 109 16.95 -4.47 -14.89
#